data_AF-A0A920TXA4-F1
#
_entry.id   AF-A0A920TXA4-F1
#
_cell.length_a   1.000
_cell.length_b   1.000
_cell.length_c   1.000
_cell.angle_alpha   90.00
_cell.angle_beta   90.00
_cell.angle_gamma   90.00
#
_symmetry.space_group_name_H-M   'P 1'
#
loop_
_entity.id
_entity.type
_entity.pdbx_description
1 polymer ?
#
loop_
_entity_poly.entity_id
_entity_poly.type
_entity_poly.pdbx_seq_one_letter_code
_entity_poly.pdbx_strand_id
1 'polypeptide(L)' 'MRNKYLFLFVISSALIIIDQYTKFMITMHIPLNYSIKVVEGFFNLTHIRNSGVAFGIFSEQQSELKPYFL' A
#
# COMPACT_ATOMS: atom_id res chain seq x y z
N MET A 1 2.03 -16.92 -28.31
CA MET A 1 1.57 -17.30 -26.95
C MET A 1 2.61 -17.06 -25.83
N ARG A 2 3.91 -16.83 -26.12
CA ARG A 2 5.01 -16.95 -25.14
C ARG A 2 5.38 -15.69 -24.34
N ASN A 3 4.97 -14.49 -24.76
CA ASN A 3 5.44 -13.24 -24.12
C ASN A 3 4.42 -12.58 -23.17
N LYS A 4 3.13 -12.96 -23.23
CA LYS A 4 2.09 -12.34 -22.40
C LYS A 4 2.31 -12.59 -20.90
N TYR A 5 2.77 -13.79 -20.54
CA TYR A 5 3.06 -14.15 -19.15
C TYR A 5 4.35 -13.50 -18.65
N LEU A 6 5.37 -13.35 -19.52
CA LEU A 6 6.59 -12.62 -19.17
C LEU A 6 6.30 -11.13 -18.95
N PHE A 7 5.52 -10.53 -19.85
CA PHE A 7 5.07 -9.15 -19.73
C PHE A 7 4.26 -8.92 -18.46
N LEU A 8 3.29 -9.81 -18.18
CA LEU A 8 2.52 -9.79 -16.94
C LEU A 8 3.44 -9.89 -15.72
N PHE A 9 4.40 -10.82 -15.72
CA PHE A 9 5.34 -10.99 -14.62
C PHE A 9 6.15 -9.73 -14.35
N VAL A 10 6.74 -9.13 -15.40
CA VAL A 10 7.54 -7.90 -15.26
C VAL A 10 6.70 -6.74 -14.71
N ILE A 11 5.49 -6.54 -15.24
CA ILE A 11 4.61 -5.46 -14.77
C ILE A 11 4.16 -5.69 -13.34
N SER A 12 3.68 -6.88 -13.00
CA SER A 12 3.24 -7.18 -11.64
C SER A 12 4.38 -7.03 -10.63
N SER A 13 5.59 -7.49 -10.96
CA SER A 13 6.76 -7.31 -10.10
C SER A 13 7.13 -5.83 -9.93
N ALA A 14 7.10 -5.04 -11.02
CA ALA A 14 7.37 -3.61 -10.93
C ALA A 14 6.34 -2.89 -10.05
N LEU A 15 5.05 -3.22 -10.20
CA LEU A 15 3.98 -2.65 -9.39
C LEU A 15 4.14 -3.01 -7.90
N ILE A 16 4.47 -4.26 -7.57
CA ILE A 16 4.74 -4.68 -6.19
C ILE A 16 5.93 -3.91 -5.61
N ILE A 17 7.01 -3.74 -6.37
CA ILE A 17 8.20 -2.99 -5.91
C ILE A 17 7.83 -1.53 -5.64
N ILE A 18 7.08 -0.89 -6.54
CA ILE A 18 6.64 0.51 -6.38
C ILE A 18 5.73 0.64 -5.16
N ASP A 19 4.76 -0.27 -4.99
CA ASP A 19 3.86 -0.28 -3.82
C ASP A 19 4.65 -0.37 -2.51
N GLN A 20 5.52 -1.37 -2.37
CA GLN A 20 6.31 -1.55 -1.15
C GLN A 20 7.28 -0.40 -0.89
N TYR A 21 7.88 0.17 -1.94
CA TYR A 21 8.75 1.34 -1.80
C TYR A 21 7.99 2.57 -1.29
N THR A 22 6.79 2.83 -1.84
CA THR A 22 5.97 3.96 -1.36
C THR A 22 5.52 3.76 0.09
N LYS A 23 5.07 2.57 0.47
CA LYS A 23 4.72 2.23 1.87
C LYS A 23 5.91 2.40 2.83
N PHE A 24 7.11 2.00 2.40
CA PHE A 24 8.33 2.20 3.17
C PHE A 24 8.64 3.69 3.36
N MET A 25 8.54 4.51 2.31
CA MET A 25 8.73 5.96 2.42
C MET A 25 7.71 6.61 3.36
N ILE A 26 6.43 6.23 3.28
CA ILE A 26 5.39 6.75 4.19
C ILE A 26 5.70 6.37 5.65
N THR A 27 6.12 5.13 5.90
CA THR A 27 6.44 4.64 7.25
C THR A 27 7.64 5.39 7.86
N MET A 28 8.63 5.75 7.04
CA MET A 28 9.83 6.45 7.48
C MET A 28 9.62 7.94 7.75
N HIS A 29 8.72 8.60 7.01
CA HIS A 29 8.62 10.07 7.00
C HIS A 29 7.32 10.63 7.59
N ILE A 30 6.23 9.85 7.62
CA ILE A 30 4.92 10.30 8.08
C ILE A 30 4.57 9.55 9.37
N PRO A 31 4.34 10.24 10.50
CA PRO A 31 3.86 9.57 11.71
C PRO A 31 2.51 8.88 11.49
N LEU A 32 2.26 7.79 12.23
CA LEU A 32 0.98 7.09 12.15
C LEU A 32 -0.18 8.04 12.50
N ASN A 33 -1.27 7.96 11.73
CA ASN A 33 -2.46 8.82 11.79
C ASN A 33 -2.21 10.29 11.45
N TYR A 34 -1.07 10.62 10.84
CA TYR A 34 -0.77 11.96 10.34
C TYR A 34 -1.08 12.09 8.84
N SER A 35 -1.43 13.31 8.42
CA SER A 35 -1.74 13.65 7.02
C SER A 35 -0.91 14.83 6.52
N ILE A 36 -0.29 14.68 5.35
CA ILE A 36 0.40 15.75 4.61
C ILE A 36 -0.48 16.16 3.43
N LYS A 37 -0.82 17.45 3.32
CA LYS A 37 -1.53 17.99 2.16
C LYS A 37 -0.56 18.13 0.99
N VAL A 38 -0.86 17.50 -0.15
CA VAL A 38 -0.06 17.60 -1.37
C VAL A 38 -0.71 18.58 -2.35
N VAL A 39 -2.03 18.48 -2.53
CA VAL A 39 -2.84 19.46 -3.26
C VAL A 39 -3.93 19.94 -2.32
N GLU A 40 -3.89 21.23 -1.98
CA GLU A 40 -4.80 21.81 -1.02
C GLU A 40 -6.27 21.59 -1.43
N GLY A 41 -7.08 21.09 -0.50
CA GLY A 41 -8.51 20.82 -0.72
C GLY A 41 -8.83 19.58 -1.58
N PHE A 42 -7.82 18.85 -2.09
CA PHE A 42 -8.05 17.73 -3.00
C PHE A 42 -7.28 16.45 -2.64
N PHE A 43 -5.97 16.53 -2.39
CA PHE A 43 -5.12 15.35 -2.24
C PHE A 43 -4.20 15.42 -1.03
N ASN A 44 -4.30 14.39 -0.17
CA ASN A 44 -3.50 14.22 1.03
C ASN A 44 -2.81 12.85 1.03
N LEU A 45 -1.58 12.80 1.55
CA LEU A 45 -0.91 11.57 1.94
C LEU A 45 -1.15 11.33 3.42
N THR A 46 -1.85 10.25 3.76
CA THR A 46 -2.18 9.91 5.14
C THR A 46 -1.62 8.54 5.51
N HIS A 47 -0.87 8.45 6.61
CA HIS A 47 -0.37 7.18 7.11
C HIS A 47 -1.42 6.52 8.02
N ILE A 48 -2.15 5.56 7.48
CA ILE A 48 -3.11 4.72 8.22
C ILE A 48 -2.71 3.25 8.05
N ARG A 49 -2.92 2.46 9.10
CA ARG A 49 -2.79 0.99 9.05
C ARG A 49 -4.18 0.37 9.04
N ASN A 50 -4.52 -0.34 7.98
CA ASN A 50 -5.76 -1.11 7.90
C ASN A 50 -5.51 -2.56 8.31
N SER A 51 -6.09 -3.02 9.43
CA SER A 51 -5.99 -4.41 9.88
C SER A 51 -6.98 -5.34 9.19
N GLY A 52 -8.02 -4.78 8.56
CA GLY A 52 -8.98 -5.49 7.73
C GLY A 52 -8.75 -5.24 6.23
N VAL A 53 -9.64 -5.79 5.41
CA VAL A 53 -9.71 -5.49 3.97
C VAL A 53 -10.58 -4.24 3.78
N ALA A 54 -11.27 -4.09 2.64
CA ALA A 54 -12.25 -3.02 2.45
C ALA A 54 -13.32 -3.07 3.55
N PHE A 55 -13.71 -1.90 4.08
CA PHE A 55 -14.73 -1.74 5.12
C PHE A 55 -14.45 -2.48 6.46
N GLY A 56 -13.19 -2.82 6.74
CA GLY A 56 -12.84 -3.49 8.00
C GLY A 56 -13.24 -4.97 8.06
N ILE A 57 -13.64 -5.56 6.93
CA ILE A 57 -13.91 -7.00 6.84
C ILE A 57 -12.62 -7.76 7.21
N PHE A 58 -12.73 -8.80 8.05
CA PHE A 58 -11.61 -9.62 8.57
C PHE A 58 -10.62 -8.89 9.50
N SER A 59 -11.01 -7.81 10.16
CA SER A 59 -10.18 -7.09 11.13
C SER A 59 -9.76 -7.92 12.35
N GLU A 60 -10.55 -8.93 12.73
CA GLU A 60 -10.28 -9.79 13.89
C GLU A 60 -9.25 -10.90 13.62
N GLN A 61 -8.96 -11.20 12.35
CA GLN A 61 -7.90 -12.15 12.02
C GLN A 61 -6.54 -11.47 12.22
N GLN A 62 -5.88 -11.74 13.34
CA GLN A 62 -4.57 -11.18 13.64
C GLN A 62 -3.48 -11.81 12.75
N SER A 63 -2.80 -10.97 11.99
CA SER A 63 -1.52 -11.29 11.35
C SER A 63 -0.72 -10.01 11.21
N GLU A 64 0.51 -10.03 11.74
CA GLU A 64 1.41 -8.88 11.76
C GLU A 64 1.85 -8.45 10.36
N LEU A 65 1.69 -9.33 9.37
CA LEU A 65 2.09 -9.10 7.99
C LEU A 65 1.00 -8.43 7.14
N LYS A 66 -0.27 -8.49 7.57
CA LYS A 66 -1.41 -7.89 6.84
C LYS A 66 -1.19 -6.44 6.41
N PRO A 67 -0.81 -5.50 7.29
CA PRO A 67 -0.66 -4.10 6.91
C PRO A 67 0.51 -3.84 5.93
N TYR A 68 1.36 -4.83 5.66
CA TYR A 68 2.47 -4.72 4.72
C TYR A 68 2.19 -5.38 3.37
N PHE A 69 1.25 -6.33 3.29
CA PHE A 69 0.91 -7.07 2.06
C PHE A 69 -0.50 -6.79 1.52
N LEU A 70 -1.39 -6.25 2.36
CA LEU A 70 -2.74 -5.79 2.01
C LEU A 70 -2.78 -4.26 2.08
#